data_AF-A0AAR2JZM2-F1
#
_entry.id   AF-A0AAR2JZM2-F1
#
_cell.length_a   1.000
_cell.length_b   1.000
_cell.length_c   1.000
_cell.angle_alpha   90.00
_cell.angle_beta   90.00
_cell.angle_gamma   90.00
#
_symmetry.space_group_name_H-M   'P 1'
#
loop_
_entity.id
_entity.type
_entity.pdbx_description
1 polymer ?
#
loop_
_entity_poly.entity_id
_entity_poly.type
_entity_poly.pdbx_seq_one_letter_code
_entity_poly.pdbx_strand_id
1 'polypeptide(L)'
;MHYRRGCLSWVSDINSLNKTDLNLPLPICIIQYFNYSIYYISTETKTWNKSREDCRQRRSDLLIINSKEEQDFIEKFRRGQKAWIGLTYNKTEGVWKWVDGSALTTKFWRSGEPNGKGNEDCVVTGYVSDPVQSWADFPCDNKFVWICEKRIFE
;
A
#
# COMPACT_ATOMS: atom_id res chain seq x y z
N MET A 1 21.01 27.27 -11.79
CA MET A 1 19.55 27.11 -11.66
C MET A 1 19.25 25.65 -11.29
N HIS A 2 18.56 25.44 -10.17
CA HIS A 2 18.34 24.14 -9.55
C HIS A 2 17.35 23.26 -10.34
N TYR A 3 17.75 22.01 -10.63
CA TYR A 3 16.81 20.95 -10.96
C TYR A 3 16.01 20.60 -9.69
N ARG A 4 14.76 21.07 -9.60
CA ARG A 4 13.82 20.53 -8.61
C ARG A 4 13.34 19.17 -9.11
N ARG A 5 13.85 18.09 -8.50
CA ARG A 5 13.19 16.78 -8.49
C ARG A 5 11.86 16.94 -7.77
N GLY A 6 10.81 17.19 -8.53
CA GLY A 6 9.44 17.26 -8.04
C GLY A 6 8.55 16.68 -9.13
N CYS A 7 7.79 15.65 -8.77
CA CYS A 7 6.75 15.04 -9.58
C CYS A 7 5.86 16.15 -10.18
N LEU A 8 6.00 16.44 -11.48
CA LEU A 8 5.22 17.49 -12.12
C LEU A 8 3.86 16.95 -12.54
N SER A 9 2.85 17.73 -12.17
CA SER A 9 1.48 17.78 -12.68
C SER A 9 0.64 16.50 -12.58
N TRP A 10 -0.08 16.43 -11.46
CA TRP A 10 -1.52 16.15 -11.42
C TRP A 10 -2.20 16.12 -12.80
N VAL A 11 -2.77 14.98 -13.18
CA VAL A 11 -4.05 14.99 -13.89
C VAL A 11 -5.04 15.45 -12.83
N SER A 12 -5.49 16.70 -12.90
CA SER A 12 -6.33 17.30 -11.85
C SER A 12 -7.67 16.59 -11.66
N ASP A 13 -8.10 15.76 -12.62
CA ASP A 13 -9.34 15.01 -12.55
C ASP A 13 -9.17 13.61 -13.15
N ILE A 14 -9.13 12.58 -12.30
CA ILE A 14 -9.16 11.17 -12.74
C ILE A 14 -10.50 10.82 -13.43
N ASN A 15 -11.55 11.62 -13.18
CA ASN A 15 -12.86 11.48 -13.83
C ASN A 15 -12.87 11.89 -15.31
N SER A 16 -11.77 12.46 -15.82
CA SER A 16 -11.61 12.77 -17.25
C SER A 16 -10.80 11.72 -18.01
N LEU A 17 -10.40 10.61 -17.37
CA LEU A 17 -9.65 9.54 -18.01
C LEU A 17 -10.61 8.56 -18.69
N ASN A 18 -10.61 8.55 -20.02
CA ASN A 18 -11.28 7.51 -20.80
C ASN A 18 -10.40 6.24 -20.84
N LYS A 19 -11.02 5.09 -21.14
CA LYS A 19 -10.34 3.78 -21.23
C LYS A 19 -9.13 3.76 -22.18
N THR A 20 -9.03 4.74 -23.09
CA THR A 20 -7.93 4.95 -24.05
C THR A 20 -6.76 5.78 -23.49
N ASP A 21 -6.93 6.52 -22.40
CA ASP A 21 -5.89 7.39 -21.81
C ASP A 21 -4.93 6.63 -20.88
N LEU A 22 -5.21 5.35 -20.64
CA LEU A 22 -4.37 4.41 -19.88
C LEU A 22 -3.05 4.03 -20.58
N ASN A 23 -2.85 4.48 -21.83
CA ASN A 23 -1.65 4.21 -22.63
C ASN A 23 -0.74 5.43 -22.84
N LEU A 24 -0.99 6.54 -22.14
CA LEU A 24 -0.06 7.69 -22.17
C LEU A 24 1.23 7.34 -21.41
N PRO A 25 2.42 7.78 -21.89
CA PRO A 25 3.67 7.58 -21.17
C PRO A 25 3.63 8.43 -19.89
N LEU A 26 3.25 7.78 -18.78
CA LEU A 26 3.04 8.43 -17.50
C LEU A 26 4.36 9.04 -16.99
N PRO A 27 4.36 10.27 -16.46
CA PRO A 27 5.54 10.89 -15.87
C PRO A 27 5.95 10.13 -14.59
N ILE A 28 7.01 9.33 -14.69
CA ILE A 28 7.89 8.75 -13.66
C ILE A 28 7.35 8.80 -12.21
N CYS A 29 6.33 7.98 -11.94
CA CYS A 29 6.01 7.34 -10.67
C CYS A 29 5.28 6.04 -11.06
N ILE A 30 5.67 4.90 -10.47
CA ILE A 30 5.17 3.61 -10.95
C ILE A 30 3.71 3.44 -10.49
N ILE A 31 2.78 3.78 -11.37
CA ILE A 31 1.34 3.68 -11.15
C ILE A 31 0.85 2.41 -11.86
N GLN A 32 0.12 1.54 -11.16
CA GLN A 32 -0.47 0.33 -11.75
C GLN A 32 -1.98 0.30 -11.61
N TYR A 33 -2.64 -0.50 -12.44
CA TYR A 33 -4.08 -0.71 -12.42
C TYR A 33 -4.43 -2.19 -12.22
N PHE A 34 -5.34 -2.47 -11.28
CA PHE A 34 -5.91 -3.80 -11.05
C PHE A 34 -7.29 -3.67 -10.40
N ASN A 35 -8.29 -4.38 -10.94
CA ASN A 35 -9.65 -4.44 -10.40
C ASN A 35 -10.26 -3.08 -10.01
N TYR A 36 -10.21 -2.10 -10.92
CA TYR A 36 -10.73 -0.74 -10.72
C TYR A 36 -10.00 0.09 -9.65
N SER A 37 -8.83 -0.35 -9.21
CA SER A 37 -7.94 0.39 -8.32
C SER A 37 -6.66 0.83 -9.02
N ILE A 38 -6.16 1.99 -8.59
CA ILE A 38 -4.85 2.55 -8.95
C ILE A 38 -3.91 2.38 -7.76
N TYR A 39 -2.71 1.87 -8.03
CA TYR A 39 -1.69 1.60 -7.02
C TYR A 39 -0.46 2.46 -7.23
N TYR A 40 0.08 3.00 -6.15
CA TYR A 40 1.35 3.71 -6.14
C TYR A 40 2.29 3.03 -5.13
N ILE A 41 3.49 2.64 -5.58
CA ILE A 41 4.56 2.22 -4.67
C ILE A 41 5.58 3.33 -4.49
N SER A 42 5.93 3.62 -3.24
CA SER A 42 6.93 4.63 -2.94
C SER A 42 8.34 4.17 -3.33
N THR A 43 9.20 5.14 -3.66
CA THR A 43 10.64 4.94 -3.81
C THR A 43 11.44 5.34 -2.56
N GLU A 44 10.75 5.92 -1.58
CA GLU A 44 11.30 6.36 -0.30
C GLU A 44 10.73 5.50 0.83
N THR A 45 11.32 5.60 2.02
CA THR A 45 10.83 4.90 3.22
C THR A 45 10.30 5.89 4.26
N LYS A 46 9.16 5.55 4.88
CA LYS A 46 8.49 6.36 5.91
C LYS A 46 7.94 5.45 7.01
N THR A 47 7.59 6.05 8.16
CA THR A 47 6.83 5.35 9.21
C THR A 47 5.41 5.11 8.73
N TRP A 48 4.71 4.12 9.30
CA TRP A 48 3.36 3.76 8.85
C TRP A 48 2.41 4.96 8.81
N ASN A 49 2.42 5.78 9.87
CA ASN A 49 1.62 7.01 9.96
C ASN A 49 1.98 8.02 8.86
N LYS A 50 3.28 8.22 8.58
CA LYS A 50 3.73 9.16 7.54
C LYS A 50 3.49 8.63 6.12
N SER A 51 3.50 7.31 5.94
CA SER A 51 3.09 6.66 4.70
C SER A 51 1.60 6.84 4.44
N ARG A 52 0.75 6.67 5.46
CA ARG A 52 -0.68 6.92 5.34
C ARG A 52 -1.01 8.37 5.02
N GLU A 53 -0.33 9.30 5.69
CA GLU A 53 -0.45 10.74 5.39
C GLU A 53 -0.12 11.04 3.92
N ASP A 54 0.95 10.44 3.38
CA ASP A 54 1.35 10.58 1.98
C ASP A 54 0.28 10.06 1.00
N CYS A 55 -0.32 8.89 1.27
CA CYS A 55 -1.42 8.38 0.46
C CYS A 55 -2.63 9.32 0.49
N ARG A 56 -3.01 9.80 1.68
CA ARG A 56 -4.14 10.73 1.82
C ARG A 56 -3.93 12.05 1.07
N GLN A 57 -2.70 12.58 1.05
CA GLN A 57 -2.35 13.75 0.25
C GLN A 57 -2.51 13.50 -1.26
N ARG A 58 -2.45 12.24 -1.71
CA ARG A 58 -2.69 11.81 -3.10
C ARG A 58 -4.15 11.44 -3.39
N ARG A 59 -5.07 11.75 -2.47
CA ARG A 59 -6.49 11.35 -2.56
C ARG A 59 -6.65 9.82 -2.68
N SER A 60 -5.86 9.08 -1.91
CA SER A 60 -5.88 7.62 -1.77
C SER A 60 -5.69 7.25 -0.28
N ASP A 61 -5.64 5.96 0.07
CA ASP A 61 -5.21 5.52 1.41
C ASP A 61 -4.18 4.37 1.26
N LEU A 62 -3.62 3.87 2.35
CA LEU A 62 -2.75 2.70 2.30
C LEU A 62 -3.51 1.49 1.76
N LEU A 63 -2.81 0.65 1.00
CA LEU A 63 -3.34 -0.56 0.36
C LEU A 63 -4.17 -1.43 1.32
N ILE A 64 -5.39 -1.78 0.90
CA ILE A 64 -6.21 -2.80 1.55
C ILE A 64 -6.16 -4.04 0.66
N ILE A 65 -5.84 -5.20 1.22
CA ILE A 65 -5.76 -6.43 0.43
C ILE A 65 -6.97 -7.31 0.75
N ASN A 66 -7.91 -7.38 -0.19
CA ASN A 66 -9.19 -8.06 -0.03
C ASN A 66 -9.27 -9.40 -0.75
N SER A 67 -8.35 -9.68 -1.67
CA SER A 67 -8.33 -10.94 -2.41
C SER A 67 -6.91 -11.50 -2.62
N LYS A 68 -6.85 -12.80 -2.95
CA LYS A 68 -5.58 -13.45 -3.32
C LYS A 68 -5.01 -12.86 -4.60
N GLU A 69 -5.86 -12.50 -5.56
CA GLU A 69 -5.45 -11.94 -6.84
C GLU A 69 -4.80 -10.56 -6.66
N GLU A 70 -5.33 -9.75 -5.75
CA GLU A 70 -4.74 -8.47 -5.35
C GLU A 70 -3.38 -8.66 -4.66
N GLN A 71 -3.29 -9.61 -3.72
CA GLN A 71 -2.02 -10.00 -3.09
C GLN A 71 -0.98 -10.42 -4.14
N ASP A 72 -1.33 -11.36 -5.03
CA ASP A 72 -0.43 -11.85 -6.09
C ASP A 72 0.01 -10.72 -7.04
N PHE A 73 -0.88 -9.76 -7.34
CA PHE A 73 -0.59 -8.61 -8.17
C PHE A 73 0.45 -7.69 -7.52
N ILE A 74 0.27 -7.38 -6.22
CA ILE A 74 1.18 -6.51 -5.46
C ILE A 74 2.57 -7.14 -5.30
N GLU A 75 2.64 -8.44 -5.09
CA GLU A 75 3.90 -9.17 -4.94
C GLU A 75 4.78 -9.11 -6.20
N LYS A 76 4.17 -9.11 -7.39
CA LYS A 76 4.89 -8.89 -8.65
C LYS A 76 5.41 -7.46 -8.78
N PHE A 77 4.69 -6.50 -8.19
CA PHE A 77 4.94 -5.08 -8.39
C PHE A 77 5.94 -4.46 -7.40
N ARG A 78 6.01 -4.99 -6.17
CA ARG A 78 6.86 -4.45 -5.11
C ARG A 78 8.38 -4.66 -5.30
N ARG A 79 8.79 -5.34 -6.38
CA ARG A 79 10.21 -5.59 -6.75
C ARG A 79 11.05 -6.15 -5.58
N GLY A 80 10.46 -7.04 -4.78
CA GLY A 80 11.12 -7.68 -3.64
C GLY A 80 11.26 -6.81 -2.38
N GLN A 81 10.74 -5.59 -2.35
CA GLN A 81 10.79 -4.72 -1.17
C GLN A 81 9.68 -5.06 -0.17
N LYS A 82 9.97 -4.87 1.13
CA LYS A 82 8.96 -4.89 2.19
C LYS A 82 8.19 -3.58 2.15
N ALA A 83 6.86 -3.65 2.10
CA ALA A 83 6.03 -2.46 1.97
C ALA A 83 4.94 -2.40 3.02
N TRP A 84 4.75 -1.23 3.63
CA TRP A 84 3.59 -0.96 4.48
C TRP A 84 2.29 -1.15 3.71
N ILE A 85 1.35 -1.86 4.34
CA ILE A 85 -0.04 -1.97 3.91
C ILE A 85 -0.95 -1.34 4.96
N GLY A 86 -2.21 -1.12 4.62
CA GLY A 86 -3.19 -0.41 5.44
C GLY A 86 -3.75 -1.21 6.60
N LEU A 87 -2.99 -2.12 7.21
CA LEU A 87 -3.45 -3.00 8.29
C LEU A 87 -2.75 -2.66 9.61
N THR A 88 -3.53 -2.49 10.68
CA THR A 88 -3.04 -2.19 12.03
C THR A 88 -3.76 -2.98 13.11
N TYR A 89 -3.11 -3.22 14.25
CA TYR A 89 -3.74 -3.86 15.40
C TYR A 89 -4.45 -2.82 16.28
N ASN A 90 -5.77 -2.99 16.44
CA ASN A 90 -6.57 -2.17 17.34
C ASN A 90 -6.58 -2.80 18.74
N LYS A 91 -5.81 -2.23 19.66
CA LYS A 91 -5.66 -2.72 21.06
C LYS A 91 -6.94 -2.66 21.88
N THR A 92 -7.83 -1.72 21.59
CA THR A 92 -9.09 -1.56 22.32
C THR A 92 -10.07 -2.67 21.98
N GLU A 93 -10.15 -3.03 20.71
CA GLU A 93 -11.06 -4.08 20.23
C GLU A 93 -10.41 -5.47 20.18
N GLY A 94 -9.09 -5.54 20.27
CA GLY A 94 -8.32 -6.77 20.20
C GLY A 94 -8.28 -7.39 18.80
N VAL A 95 -8.46 -6.61 17.73
CA VAL A 95 -8.58 -7.08 16.35
C VAL A 95 -7.70 -6.31 15.37
N TRP A 96 -7.34 -6.94 14.26
CA TRP A 96 -6.70 -6.27 13.12
C TRP A 96 -7.74 -5.52 12.29
N LYS A 97 -7.44 -4.26 11.95
CA LYS A 97 -8.30 -3.39 11.14
C LYS A 97 -7.57 -2.77 9.96
N TRP A 98 -8.28 -2.75 8.85
CA TRP A 98 -7.89 -2.00 7.68
C TRP A 98 -8.08 -0.50 7.89
N VAL A 99 -7.44 0.31 7.06
CA VAL A 99 -7.50 1.78 7.10
C VAL A 99 -8.91 2.34 6.87
N ASP A 100 -9.81 1.58 6.24
CA ASP A 100 -11.23 1.90 6.08
C ASP A 100 -12.09 1.54 7.31
N GLY A 101 -11.48 0.93 8.34
CA GLY A 101 -12.14 0.51 9.57
C GLY A 101 -12.74 -0.90 9.54
N SER A 102 -12.72 -1.57 8.38
CA SER A 102 -13.17 -2.95 8.26
C SER A 102 -12.25 -3.91 9.01
N ALA A 103 -12.84 -5.00 9.53
CA ALA A 103 -12.08 -6.04 10.22
C ALA A 103 -11.38 -6.96 9.21
N LEU A 104 -10.23 -7.49 9.60
CA LEU A 104 -9.50 -8.46 8.77
C LEU A 104 -10.30 -9.76 8.58
N THR A 105 -10.59 -10.11 7.34
CA THR A 105 -11.28 -11.37 6.96
C THR A 105 -10.35 -12.34 6.24
N THR A 106 -9.55 -11.84 5.31
CA THR A 106 -8.54 -12.61 4.55
C THR A 106 -7.15 -12.26 5.05
N LYS A 107 -6.27 -13.27 5.19
CA LYS A 107 -4.93 -13.08 5.76
C LYS A 107 -3.86 -13.80 4.95
N PHE A 108 -2.70 -13.14 4.82
CA PHE A 108 -1.53 -13.69 4.11
C PHE A 108 -0.27 -13.64 4.99
N TRP A 109 -0.45 -13.90 6.28
CA TRP A 109 0.64 -13.99 7.26
C TRP A 109 1.68 -15.03 6.86
N ARG A 110 2.95 -14.68 7.06
CA ARG A 110 4.01 -15.67 7.11
C ARG A 110 3.77 -16.63 8.27
N SER A 111 4.22 -17.88 8.12
CA SER A 111 4.32 -18.81 9.25
C SER A 111 5.09 -18.21 10.44
N GLY A 112 4.43 -18.15 11.60
CA GLY A 112 4.93 -17.54 12.83
C GLY A 112 4.46 -16.10 13.07
N GLU A 113 3.74 -15.49 12.13
CA GLU A 113 3.22 -14.13 12.23
C GLU A 113 1.67 -14.10 12.35
N PRO A 114 1.09 -13.03 12.93
CA PRO A 114 1.78 -11.95 13.63
C PRO A 114 2.30 -12.42 14.99
N ASN A 115 3.45 -11.92 15.42
CA ASN A 115 4.10 -12.38 16.66
C ASN A 115 4.07 -11.33 17.80
N GLY A 116 3.71 -10.08 17.50
CA GLY A 116 3.46 -8.99 18.45
C GLY A 116 4.70 -8.53 19.24
N LYS A 117 5.92 -8.88 18.84
CA LYS A 117 7.12 -8.61 19.64
C LYS A 117 7.53 -7.16 19.60
N GLY A 118 7.45 -6.46 20.72
CA GLY A 118 7.95 -5.08 20.81
C GLY A 118 6.96 -4.05 20.26
N ASN A 119 5.65 -4.27 20.50
CA ASN A 119 4.55 -3.40 20.05
C ASN A 119 4.46 -3.30 18.52
N GLU A 120 4.45 -4.47 17.87
CA GLU A 120 4.31 -4.62 16.43
C GLU A 120 2.84 -4.49 16.01
N ASP A 121 2.39 -3.24 15.86
CA ASP A 121 0.98 -2.94 15.58
C ASP A 121 0.71 -2.59 14.11
N CYS A 122 1.71 -2.62 13.23
CA CYS A 122 1.61 -2.24 11.81
C CYS A 122 2.16 -3.32 10.89
N VAL A 123 1.56 -3.52 9.71
CA VAL A 123 1.86 -4.68 8.86
C VAL A 123 2.61 -4.30 7.59
N VAL A 124 3.65 -5.06 7.26
CA VAL A 124 4.25 -5.07 5.93
C VAL A 124 3.82 -6.30 5.14
N THR A 125 3.70 -6.18 3.82
CA THR A 125 3.77 -7.31 2.90
C THR A 125 5.20 -7.50 2.41
N GLY A 126 5.52 -8.71 1.96
CA GLY A 126 6.80 -8.99 1.33
C GLY A 126 7.97 -9.26 2.25
N TYR A 127 7.70 -9.68 3.50
CA TYR A 127 8.72 -10.06 4.46
C TYR A 127 9.54 -11.28 4.00
N VAL A 128 8.91 -12.18 3.23
CA VAL A 128 9.53 -13.28 2.48
C VAL A 128 9.10 -13.24 1.02
N SER A 129 9.68 -14.13 0.19
CA SER A 129 9.40 -14.23 -1.25
C SER A 129 8.14 -15.05 -1.58
N ASP A 130 7.50 -15.71 -0.61
CA ASP A 130 6.23 -16.41 -0.83
C ASP A 130 5.12 -15.39 -1.13
N PRO A 131 4.36 -15.50 -2.23
CA PRO A 131 3.40 -14.48 -2.60
C PRO A 131 2.20 -14.36 -1.65
N VAL A 132 1.82 -15.43 -0.94
CA VAL A 132 0.57 -15.48 -0.14
C VAL A 132 0.83 -15.76 1.34
N GLN A 133 2.10 -15.86 1.74
CA GLN A 133 2.53 -15.99 3.13
C GLN A 133 3.68 -15.01 3.41
N SER A 134 3.49 -13.74 3.06
CA SER A 134 4.52 -12.70 3.15
C SER A 134 4.29 -11.61 4.18
N TRP A 135 3.15 -11.60 4.86
CA TRP A 135 2.86 -10.54 5.83
C TRP A 135 3.56 -10.77 7.16
N ALA A 136 4.01 -9.68 7.77
CA ALA A 136 4.57 -9.65 9.12
C ALA A 136 4.23 -8.32 9.79
N ASP A 137 3.99 -8.35 11.09
CA ASP A 137 3.85 -7.16 11.92
C ASP A 137 5.23 -6.56 12.28
N PHE A 138 5.27 -5.24 12.46
CA PHE A 138 6.45 -4.45 12.79
C PHE A 138 6.07 -3.24 13.65
N PRO A 139 7.01 -2.65 14.42
CA PRO A 139 6.75 -1.41 15.12
C PRO A 139 6.44 -0.32 14.10
N CYS A 140 5.36 0.42 14.32
CA CYS A 140 4.85 1.40 13.36
C CYS A 140 5.83 2.54 13.02
N ASP A 141 6.84 2.75 13.89
CA ASP A 141 7.89 3.76 13.73
C ASP A 141 9.07 3.28 12.87
N ASN A 142 9.10 2.00 12.45
CA ASN A 142 10.05 1.53 11.44
C ASN A 142 9.81 2.22 10.10
N LYS A 143 10.84 2.28 9.26
CA LYS A 143 10.75 2.91 7.94
C LYS A 143 10.81 1.86 6.83
N PHE A 144 9.70 1.72 6.10
CA PHE A 144 9.61 0.88 4.90
C PHE A 144 9.05 1.69 3.74
N VAL A 145 9.15 1.15 2.53
CA VAL A 145 8.35 1.67 1.41
C VAL A 145 6.88 1.44 1.71
N TRP A 146 5.98 2.10 1.00
CA TRP A 146 4.54 1.95 1.22
C TRP A 146 3.80 1.87 -0.11
N ILE A 147 2.61 1.28 -0.05
CA ILE A 147 1.74 1.16 -1.21
C ILE A 147 0.44 1.91 -0.90
N CYS A 148 0.10 2.85 -1.77
CA CYS A 148 -1.20 3.50 -1.76
C CYS A 148 -2.14 2.83 -2.76
N GLU A 149 -3.43 2.77 -2.41
CA GLU A 149 -4.50 2.30 -3.29
C GLU A 149 -5.59 3.37 -3.38
N LYS A 150 -6.07 3.60 -4.62
CA LYS A 150 -7.23 4.45 -4.90
C LYS A 150 -8.22 3.68 -5.76
N ARG A 151 -9.45 3.47 -5.27
CA ARG A 151 -10.55 3.01 -6.12
C ARG A 151 -11.01 4.09 -7.08
N ILE A 152 -11.24 3.72 -8.33
CA ILE A 152 -11.68 4.62 -9.40
C ILE A 152 -13.20 4.78 -9.40
N PHE A 153 -13.93 3.77 -8.92
CA PHE A 153 -15.39 3.80 -8.82
C PHE A 153 -15.81 3.54 -7.36
N GLU A 154 -16.59 4.46 -6.79
CA GLU A 154 -17.42 4.27 -5.60
C GLU A 154 -18.89 4.13 -6.02
#